data_AF-A0A968FVA6-F1
#
_entry.id   AF-A0A968FVA6-F1
#
_cell.length_a   1.000
_cell.length_b   1.000
_cell.length_c   1.000
_cell.angle_alpha   90.00
_cell.angle_beta   90.00
_cell.angle_gamma   90.00
#
_symmetry.space_group_name_H-M   'P 1'
#
loop_
_entity.id
_entity.type
_entity.pdbx_description
1 polymer ?
#
loop_
_entity_poly.entity_id
_entity_poly.type
_entity_poly.pdbx_seq_one_letter_code
_entity_poly.pdbx_strand_id
1 'polypeptide(L)'
;MTALLEAGDSLPLRSFDDLHPILDDCRQKRILDPHQCLSVLNLLRLGRAVKRVLEKHPQASRLQNRGRRLEPLTPLLRDLERCLDEEGEIRDNASPELRQALRDVGTAKEKLESRVKKLFGTAGFKDALQETYATEREGRLVLPIRSEYRSRVEGIIHD
;
A
#
# COMPACT_ATOMS: atom_id res chain seq x y z
N MET A 1 -36.18 -8.20 -14.43
CA MET A 1 -35.67 -8.95 -13.27
C MET A 1 -35.95 -10.43 -13.48
N THR A 2 -37.18 -10.81 -13.84
CA THR A 2 -37.55 -12.15 -14.35
C THR A 2 -36.66 -12.63 -15.49
N ALA A 3 -36.50 -11.85 -16.58
CA ALA A 3 -35.65 -12.23 -17.72
C ALA A 3 -34.14 -12.38 -17.43
N LEU A 4 -33.65 -11.90 -16.28
CA LEU A 4 -32.25 -12.08 -15.86
C LEU A 4 -32.12 -13.35 -15.00
N LEU A 5 -33.06 -13.54 -14.07
CA LEU A 5 -33.15 -14.74 -13.22
C LEU A 5 -33.45 -16.00 -14.06
N GLU A 6 -34.25 -15.88 -15.12
CA GLU A 6 -34.54 -16.95 -16.08
C GLU A 6 -33.32 -17.33 -16.95
N ALA A 7 -32.34 -16.43 -17.11
CA ALA A 7 -31.10 -16.69 -17.84
C ALA A 7 -30.03 -17.39 -16.99
N GLY A 8 -30.28 -17.61 -15.69
CA GLY A 8 -29.33 -18.22 -14.75
C GLY A 8 -28.20 -17.30 -14.29
N ASP A 9 -28.11 -16.08 -14.82
CA ASP A 9 -27.10 -15.10 -14.44
C ASP A 9 -27.58 -14.24 -13.25
N SER A 10 -26.77 -14.21 -12.19
CA SER A 10 -27.03 -13.35 -11.02
C SER A 10 -26.26 -12.02 -11.14
N LEU A 11 -26.87 -10.93 -10.67
CA LEU A 11 -26.13 -9.68 -10.52
C LEU A 11 -25.08 -9.88 -9.41
N PRO A 12 -23.82 -9.46 -9.62
CA PRO A 12 -22.75 -9.64 -8.63
C PRO A 12 -22.87 -8.62 -7.49
N LEU A 13 -24.08 -8.41 -6.95
CA LEU A 13 -24.37 -7.49 -5.87
C LEU A 13 -23.88 -8.08 -4.56
N ARG A 14 -22.74 -7.58 -4.10
CA ARG A 14 -22.21 -7.81 -2.76
C ARG A 14 -22.52 -6.59 -1.88
N SER A 15 -22.42 -6.77 -0.56
CA SER A 15 -22.46 -5.63 0.37
C SER A 15 -21.33 -4.65 0.01
N PHE A 16 -21.63 -3.36 0.11
CA PHE A 16 -20.68 -2.28 -0.10
C PHE A 16 -20.95 -1.17 0.91
N ASP A 17 -19.92 -0.39 1.22
CA ASP A 17 -19.99 0.66 2.22
C ASP A 17 -20.83 1.85 1.73
N ASP A 18 -21.41 2.58 2.69
CA ASP A 18 -22.03 3.86 2.39
C ASP A 18 -20.94 4.89 2.03
N LEU A 19 -20.94 5.36 0.78
CA LEU A 19 -20.00 6.37 0.31
C LEU A 19 -20.45 7.81 0.59
N HIS A 20 -21.66 8.08 1.09
CA HIS A 20 -22.08 9.46 1.35
C HIS A 20 -21.10 10.23 2.24
N PRO A 21 -20.58 9.66 3.36
CA PRO A 21 -19.57 10.33 4.18
C PRO A 21 -18.28 10.63 3.42
N ILE A 22 -17.81 9.68 2.61
CA ILE A 22 -16.58 9.82 1.80
C ILE A 22 -16.76 10.90 0.72
N LEU A 23 -17.95 10.99 0.13
CA LEU A 23 -18.29 12.03 -0.84
C LEU A 23 -18.38 13.41 -0.19
N ASP A 24 -18.85 13.49 1.05
CA ASP A 24 -18.86 14.74 1.81
C ASP A 24 -17.45 15.21 2.17
N ASP A 25 -16.56 14.29 2.57
CA ASP A 25 -15.15 14.59 2.78
C ASP A 25 -14.48 15.09 1.48
N CYS A 26 -14.76 14.44 0.35
CA CYS A 26 -14.30 14.90 -0.97
C CYS A 26 -14.77 16.32 -1.30
N ARG A 27 -16.06 16.63 -1.03
CA ARG A 27 -16.63 17.99 -1.26
C ARG A 27 -15.94 19.04 -0.41
N GLN A 28 -15.51 18.67 0.78
CA GLN A 28 -14.75 19.52 1.70
C GLN A 28 -13.24 19.57 1.39
N LYS A 29 -12.79 18.91 0.31
CA LYS A 29 -11.37 18.80 -0.08
C LYS A 29 -10.49 18.18 1.00
N ARG A 30 -11.05 17.29 1.83
CA ARG A 30 -10.28 16.51 2.80
C ARG A 30 -9.49 15.43 2.09
N ILE A 31 -8.39 15.03 2.70
CA ILE A 31 -7.60 13.88 2.26
C ILE A 31 -8.36 12.63 2.69
N LEU A 32 -8.54 11.70 1.75
CA LEU A 32 -9.09 10.38 2.04
C LEU A 32 -7.98 9.47 2.56
N ASP A 33 -8.30 8.70 3.59
CA ASP A 33 -7.42 7.62 4.04
C ASP A 33 -7.46 6.41 3.08
N PRO A 34 -6.49 5.47 3.19
CA PRO A 34 -6.43 4.31 2.30
C PRO A 34 -7.66 3.42 2.35
N HIS A 35 -8.30 3.26 3.52
CA HIS A 35 -9.51 2.44 3.66
C HIS A 35 -10.72 3.11 2.99
N GLN A 36 -10.88 4.43 3.11
CA GLN A 36 -11.88 5.18 2.37
C GLN A 36 -11.69 5.02 0.86
N CYS A 37 -10.44 5.06 0.39
CA CYS A 37 -10.12 4.84 -1.01
C CYS A 37 -10.43 3.39 -1.46
N LEU A 38 -10.22 2.41 -0.59
CA LEU A 38 -10.58 1.00 -0.83
C LEU A 38 -12.10 0.83 -0.96
N SER A 39 -12.90 1.47 -0.11
CA SER A 39 -14.37 1.45 -0.22
C SER A 39 -14.83 2.00 -1.57
N VAL A 40 -14.24 3.11 -2.03
CA VAL A 40 -14.50 3.67 -3.37
C VAL A 40 -14.11 2.67 -4.46
N LEU A 41 -12.90 2.10 -4.39
CA LEU A 41 -12.41 1.10 -5.34
C LEU A 41 -13.35 -0.11 -5.45
N ASN A 42 -13.84 -0.61 -4.31
CA ASN A 42 -14.74 -1.75 -4.26
C ASN A 42 -16.09 -1.46 -4.93
N LEU A 43 -16.62 -0.24 -4.77
CA LEU A 43 -17.84 0.18 -5.46
C LEU A 43 -17.61 0.34 -6.96
N LEU A 44 -16.48 0.90 -7.38
CA LEU A 44 -16.14 1.03 -8.81
C LEU A 44 -16.04 -0.35 -9.50
N ARG A 45 -15.38 -1.31 -8.83
CA ARG A 45 -15.30 -2.71 -9.29
C ARG A 45 -16.69 -3.34 -9.42
N LEU A 46 -17.54 -3.14 -8.41
CA LEU A 46 -18.92 -3.62 -8.40
C LEU A 46 -19.73 -3.00 -9.55
N GLY A 47 -19.69 -1.68 -9.71
CA GLY A 47 -20.38 -0.97 -10.79
C GLY A 47 -19.96 -1.46 -12.18
N ARG A 48 -18.66 -1.70 -12.39
CA ARG A 48 -18.12 -2.27 -13.63
C ARG A 48 -18.61 -3.70 -13.87
N ALA A 49 -18.65 -4.53 -12.83
CA ALA A 49 -19.14 -5.91 -12.92
C ALA A 49 -20.64 -5.95 -13.26
N VAL A 50 -21.45 -5.13 -12.57
CA VAL A 50 -22.89 -4.99 -12.83
C VAL A 50 -23.12 -4.49 -14.25
N LYS A 51 -22.40 -3.45 -14.71
CA LYS A 51 -22.53 -2.93 -16.07
C LYS A 51 -22.27 -4.00 -17.13
N ARG A 52 -21.20 -4.79 -16.98
CA ARG A 52 -20.87 -5.90 -17.90
C ARG A 52 -21.96 -6.95 -17.97
N VAL A 53 -22.56 -7.32 -16.84
CA VAL A 53 -23.69 -8.27 -16.83
C VAL A 53 -24.88 -7.66 -17.56
N LEU A 54 -25.24 -6.41 -17.26
CA LEU A 54 -26.36 -5.75 -17.93
C LEU A 54 -26.16 -5.64 -19.46
N GLU A 55 -24.95 -5.36 -19.93
CA GLU A 55 -24.60 -5.32 -21.36
C GLU A 55 -24.83 -6.68 -22.07
N LYS A 56 -24.69 -7.81 -21.37
CA LYS A 56 -24.96 -9.15 -21.92
C LYS A 56 -26.45 -9.50 -22.04
N HIS A 57 -27.33 -8.76 -21.36
CA HIS A 57 -28.77 -9.03 -21.35
C HIS A 57 -29.60 -7.83 -21.86
N PRO A 58 -29.55 -7.52 -23.17
CA PRO A 58 -30.32 -6.43 -23.77
C PRO A 58 -31.84 -6.55 -23.57
N GLN A 59 -32.36 -7.77 -23.41
CA GLN A 59 -33.77 -8.07 -23.14
C GLN A 59 -34.29 -7.49 -21.82
N ALA A 60 -33.41 -7.15 -20.87
CA ALA A 60 -33.78 -6.54 -19.59
C ALA A 60 -33.94 -5.01 -19.69
N SER A 61 -34.84 -4.53 -20.56
CA SER A 61 -35.01 -3.11 -20.93
C SER A 61 -35.04 -2.10 -19.76
N ARG A 62 -35.76 -2.41 -18.68
CA ARG A 62 -35.81 -1.54 -17.47
C ARG A 62 -34.46 -1.44 -16.74
N LEU A 63 -33.68 -2.51 -16.71
CA LEU A 63 -32.37 -2.53 -16.06
C LEU A 63 -31.30 -1.92 -16.98
N GLN A 64 -31.44 -2.08 -18.29
CA GLN A 64 -30.56 -1.46 -19.27
C GLN A 64 -30.54 0.07 -19.18
N ASN A 65 -31.71 0.70 -19.00
CA ASN A 65 -31.78 2.16 -18.80
C ASN A 65 -31.00 2.64 -17.56
N ARG A 66 -30.97 1.83 -16.49
CA ARG A 66 -30.16 2.12 -15.30
C ARG A 66 -28.68 1.81 -15.53
N GLY A 67 -28.36 0.68 -16.18
CA GLY A 67 -26.99 0.28 -16.52
C GLY A 67 -26.27 1.30 -17.41
N ARG A 68 -26.99 1.94 -18.34
CA ARG A 68 -26.44 3.03 -19.18
C ARG A 68 -25.95 4.23 -18.38
N ARG A 69 -26.57 4.50 -17.22
CA ARG A 69 -26.17 5.59 -16.32
C ARG A 69 -24.98 5.23 -15.43
N LEU A 70 -24.58 3.96 -15.38
CA LEU A 70 -23.38 3.54 -14.67
C LEU A 70 -22.16 3.88 -15.53
N GLU A 71 -21.42 4.91 -15.11
CA GLU A 71 -20.13 5.20 -15.67
C GLU A 71 -19.06 4.37 -14.94
N PRO A 72 -18.22 3.59 -15.65
CA PRO A 72 -17.23 2.72 -15.01
C PRO A 72 -16.05 3.48 -14.39
N LEU A 73 -15.93 4.80 -14.65
CA LEU A 73 -14.85 5.67 -14.18
C LEU A 73 -13.47 5.00 -14.32
N THR A 74 -13.22 4.39 -15.48
CA THR A 74 -12.06 3.53 -15.74
C THR A 74 -10.71 4.17 -15.39
N PRO A 75 -10.46 5.47 -15.63
CA PRO A 75 -9.22 6.11 -15.21
C PRO A 75 -9.02 6.05 -13.69
N LEU A 76 -10.03 6.48 -12.91
CA LEU A 76 -10.00 6.45 -11.45
C LEU A 76 -9.87 5.02 -10.91
N LEU A 77 -10.61 4.07 -11.50
CA LEU A 77 -10.51 2.67 -11.13
C LEU A 77 -9.07 2.17 -11.28
N ARG A 78 -8.43 2.42 -12.43
CA ARG A 78 -7.05 1.97 -12.68
C ARG A 78 -6.04 2.65 -11.76
N ASP A 79 -6.24 3.93 -11.45
CA ASP A 79 -5.36 4.64 -10.52
C ASP A 79 -5.47 4.06 -9.11
N LEU A 80 -6.68 3.81 -8.61
CA LEU A 80 -6.88 3.18 -7.31
C LEU A 80 -6.34 1.73 -7.27
N GLU A 81 -6.54 0.94 -8.34
CA GLU A 81 -5.98 -0.43 -8.45
C GLU A 81 -4.45 -0.46 -8.49
N ARG A 82 -3.83 0.63 -8.97
CA ARG A 82 -2.38 0.78 -8.98
C ARG A 82 -1.85 1.20 -7.62
N CYS A 83 -2.58 2.07 -6.91
CA CYS A 83 -2.13 2.63 -5.64
C CYS A 83 -2.39 1.73 -4.43
N LEU A 84 -3.43 0.89 -4.45
CA LEU A 84 -3.87 0.07 -3.32
C LEU A 84 -3.77 -1.42 -3.62
N ASP A 85 -3.51 -2.22 -2.58
CA ASP A 85 -3.69 -3.68 -2.62
C ASP A 85 -5.10 -4.13 -2.21
N GLU A 86 -5.27 -5.41 -1.88
CA GLU A 86 -6.59 -5.98 -1.55
C GLU A 86 -7.02 -5.64 -0.12
N GLU A 87 -6.06 -5.40 0.76
CA GLU A 87 -6.20 -5.05 2.16
C GLU A 87 -6.40 -3.54 2.37
N GLY A 88 -6.06 -2.73 1.37
CA GLY A 88 -6.17 -1.28 1.40
C GLY A 88 -4.86 -0.58 1.80
N GLU A 89 -3.74 -1.29 1.77
CA GLU A 89 -2.43 -0.71 1.98
C GLU A 89 -1.93 -0.03 0.71
N ILE A 90 -1.14 1.03 0.90
CA ILE A 90 -0.54 1.76 -0.22
C ILE A 90 0.63 0.95 -0.77
N ARG A 91 0.58 0.65 -2.06
CA ARG A 91 1.66 -0.07 -2.74
C ARG A 91 2.89 0.84 -2.91
N ASP A 92 4.07 0.25 -2.81
CA ASP A 92 5.35 0.93 -3.08
C ASP A 92 5.43 1.59 -4.46
N ASN A 93 4.64 1.09 -5.41
CA ASN A 93 4.59 1.56 -6.78
C ASN A 93 3.44 2.55 -7.06
N ALA A 94 2.74 3.02 -6.02
CA ALA A 94 1.63 3.97 -6.08
C ALA A 94 2.01 5.31 -6.70
N SER A 95 3.29 5.70 -6.65
CA SER A 95 3.82 6.77 -7.50
C SER A 95 5.28 6.49 -7.89
N PRO A 96 5.77 7.05 -9.01
CA PRO A 96 7.19 6.99 -9.36
C PRO A 96 8.10 7.55 -8.25
N GLU A 97 7.67 8.63 -7.60
CA GLU A 97 8.38 9.33 -6.53
C GLU A 97 8.43 8.49 -5.25
N LEU A 98 7.30 7.90 -4.84
CA LEU A 98 7.25 6.99 -3.69
C LEU A 98 8.18 5.79 -3.93
N ARG A 99 8.10 5.20 -5.12
CA ARG A 99 8.96 4.06 -5.48
C ARG A 99 10.44 4.45 -5.45
N GLN A 100 10.78 5.66 -5.90
CA GLN A 100 12.15 6.15 -5.84
C GLN A 100 12.61 6.36 -4.40
N ALA A 101 11.81 7.01 -3.57
CA ALA A 101 12.11 7.24 -2.17
C ALA A 101 12.36 5.93 -1.41
N LEU A 102 11.50 4.92 -1.62
CA LEU A 102 11.67 3.60 -1.01
C LEU A 102 12.95 2.88 -1.46
N ARG A 103 13.31 3.01 -2.75
CA ARG A 103 14.61 2.50 -3.25
C ARG A 103 15.79 3.21 -2.62
N ASP A 104 15.70 4.52 -2.44
CA ASP A 104 16.77 5.31 -1.84
C ASP A 104 16.97 4.92 -0.37
N VAL A 105 15.88 4.70 0.38
CA VAL A 105 15.90 4.16 1.74
C VAL A 105 16.55 2.78 1.77
N GLY A 106 16.15 1.86 0.88
CA GLY A 106 16.73 0.52 0.79
C GLY A 106 18.24 0.56 0.48
N THR A 107 18.64 1.37 -0.49
CA THR A 107 20.05 1.56 -0.87
C THR A 107 20.87 2.16 0.29
N ALA A 108 20.30 3.10 1.03
CA ALA A 108 20.95 3.67 2.21
C ALA A 108 21.15 2.62 3.31
N LYS A 109 20.15 1.76 3.53
CA LYS A 109 20.20 0.65 4.48
C LYS A 109 21.28 -0.37 4.11
N GLU A 110 21.35 -0.80 2.84
CA GLU A 110 22.39 -1.71 2.35
C GLU A 110 23.80 -1.11 2.51
N LYS A 111 23.95 0.19 2.23
CA LYS A 111 25.22 0.91 2.45
C LYS A 111 25.59 0.95 3.94
N LEU A 112 24.62 1.11 4.83
CA LEU A 112 24.85 1.10 6.28
C LEU A 112 25.27 -0.30 6.75
N GLU A 113 24.55 -1.34 6.37
CA GLU A 113 24.84 -2.73 6.73
C GLU A 113 26.21 -3.18 6.19
N SER A 114 26.53 -2.84 4.94
CA SER A 114 27.84 -3.16 4.35
C SER A 114 28.99 -2.44 5.04
N ARG A 115 28.81 -1.19 5.49
CA ARG A 115 29.79 -0.46 6.31
C ARG A 115 29.99 -1.17 7.66
N VAL A 116 28.91 -1.54 8.32
CA VAL A 116 28.97 -2.27 9.60
C VAL A 116 29.66 -3.63 9.45
N LYS A 117 29.37 -4.38 8.41
CA LYS A 117 30.05 -5.66 8.11
C LYS A 117 31.55 -5.49 7.90
N LYS A 118 31.99 -4.40 7.25
CA LYS A 118 33.42 -4.06 7.09
C LYS A 118 34.06 -3.72 8.43
N LEU A 119 33.37 -2.98 9.30
CA LEU A 119 33.85 -2.70 10.65
C LEU A 119 34.06 -3.99 11.45
N PHE A 120 33.10 -4.91 11.42
CA PHE A 120 33.23 -6.23 12.07
C PHE A 120 34.45 -7.05 11.58
N GLY A 121 34.86 -6.88 10.32
CA GLY A 121 36.02 -7.57 9.75
C GLY A 121 37.37 -6.92 10.05
N THR A 122 37.40 -5.74 10.68
CA THR A 122 38.64 -5.01 10.97
C THR A 122 39.26 -5.53 12.26
N ALA A 123 40.51 -5.99 12.22
CA ALA A 123 41.17 -6.69 13.33
C ALA A 123 41.10 -5.93 14.68
N GLY A 124 41.39 -4.62 14.69
CA GLY A 124 41.33 -3.81 15.91
C GLY A 124 39.91 -3.50 16.41
N PHE A 125 38.89 -3.66 15.58
CA PHE A 125 37.50 -3.42 15.94
C PHE A 125 36.84 -4.68 16.54
N LYS A 126 37.28 -5.86 16.09
CA LYS A 126 36.80 -7.15 16.59
C LYS A 126 37.08 -7.35 18.09
N ASP A 127 38.25 -6.91 18.55
CA ASP A 127 38.64 -7.02 19.97
C ASP A 127 37.86 -6.06 20.89
N ALA A 128 37.34 -4.96 20.31
CA ALA A 128 36.55 -3.96 21.01
C ALA A 128 35.07 -4.34 21.15
N LEU A 129 34.58 -5.31 20.37
CA LEU A 129 33.17 -5.71 20.37
C LEU A 129 32.85 -6.69 21.51
N GLN A 130 31.68 -6.50 22.12
CA GLN A 130 31.14 -7.46 23.09
C GLN A 130 30.52 -8.66 22.36
N GLU A 131 29.76 -8.40 21.30
CA GLU A 131 29.10 -9.41 20.47
C GLU A 131 29.24 -9.03 18.98
N THR A 132 29.35 -10.03 18.10
CA THR A 132 29.57 -9.80 16.65
C THR A 132 28.25 -9.69 15.87
N TYR A 133 27.32 -8.87 16.37
CA TYR A 133 26.10 -8.50 15.65
C TYR A 133 25.73 -7.05 15.98
N ALA A 134 24.99 -6.42 15.07
CA ALA A 134 24.46 -5.08 15.27
C ALA A 134 23.00 -5.18 15.73
N THR A 135 22.56 -4.22 16.55
CA THR A 135 21.17 -4.09 17.01
C THR A 135 20.57 -2.79 16.50
N GLU A 136 19.26 -2.72 16.42
CA GLU A 136 18.55 -1.47 16.10
C GLU A 136 17.93 -0.89 17.36
N ARG A 137 18.21 0.38 17.65
CA ARG A 137 17.62 1.15 18.76
C ARG A 137 17.14 2.50 18.24
N GLU A 138 15.87 2.80 18.42
CA GLU A 138 15.24 4.05 17.93
C GLU A 138 15.53 4.34 16.44
N GLY A 139 15.56 3.29 15.61
CA GLY A 139 15.88 3.41 14.18
C GLY A 139 17.37 3.63 13.86
N ARG A 140 18.26 3.51 14.85
CA ARG A 140 19.71 3.62 14.69
C ARG A 140 20.37 2.25 14.84
N LEU A 141 21.32 1.98 13.96
CA LEU A 141 22.14 0.77 14.04
C LEU A 141 23.23 0.97 15.11
N VAL A 142 23.17 0.17 16.17
CA VAL A 142 24.04 0.22 17.34
C VAL A 142 24.93 -1.01 17.39
N LEU A 143 26.21 -0.79 17.68
CA LEU A 143 27.22 -1.84 17.84
C LEU A 143 27.57 -2.00 19.31
N PRO A 144 27.51 -3.22 19.88
CA PRO A 144 27.82 -3.43 21.29
C PRO A 144 29.34 -3.42 21.50
N ILE A 145 29.86 -2.34 22.07
CA ILE A 145 31.29 -2.14 22.36
C ILE A 145 31.57 -2.44 23.82
N ARG A 146 32.64 -3.19 24.10
CA ARG A 146 33.14 -3.43 25.47
C ARG A 146 33.52 -2.10 26.11
N SER A 147 33.10 -1.92 27.36
CA SER A 147 33.27 -0.65 28.10
C SER A 147 34.73 -0.18 28.19
N GLU A 148 35.67 -1.11 28.25
CA GLU A 148 37.12 -0.86 28.28
C GLU A 148 37.68 -0.29 26.96
N TYR A 149 36.98 -0.49 25.83
CA TYR A 149 37.36 0.03 24.51
C TYR A 149 36.57 1.27 24.07
N ARG A 150 35.66 1.79 24.91
CA ARG A 150 34.78 2.93 24.57
C ARG A 150 35.53 4.20 24.13
N SER A 151 36.75 4.42 24.61
CA SER A 151 37.58 5.58 24.26
C SER A 151 38.48 5.36 23.04
N ARG A 152 38.56 4.13 22.53
CA ARG A 152 39.36 3.75 21.36
C ARG A 152 38.53 3.66 20.08
N VAL A 153 37.21 3.57 20.22
CA VAL A 153 36.27 3.51 19.11
C VAL A 153 35.58 4.86 18.98
N GLU A 154 35.81 5.55 17.87
CA GLU A 154 35.08 6.78 17.55
C GLU A 154 33.62 6.46 17.27
N GLY A 155 32.70 7.15 17.95
CA GLY A 155 31.27 6.93 17.77
C GLY A 155 30.43 7.77 18.72
N ILE A 156 29.11 7.66 18.56
CA ILE A 156 28.11 8.26 19.45
C ILE A 156 27.60 7.16 20.36
N ILE A 157 27.68 7.37 21.67
CA ILE A 157 27.10 6.45 22.66
C ILE A 157 25.58 6.61 22.62
N HIS A 158 24.87 5.48 22.57
CA HIS A 158 23.42 5.43 22.57
C HIS A 158 22.99 4.49 23.70
N ASP A 159 22.07 4.95 24.55
CA ASP A 159 21.62 4.27 25.77
C ASP A 159 20.64 3.12 25.51
#